data_AF-A0A817J638-F1
#
_entry.id   AF-A0A817J638-F1
#
_cell.length_a   1.000
_cell.length_b   1.000
_cell.length_c   1.000
_cell.angle_alpha   90.00
_cell.angle_beta   90.00
_cell.angle_gamma   90.00
#
_symmetry.space_group_name_H-M   'P 1'
#
loop_
_entity.id
_entity.type
_entity.pdbx_description
1 polymer ?
#
loop_
_entity_poly.entity_id
_entity_poly.type
_entity_poly.pdbx_seq_one_letter_code
_entity_poly.pdbx_strand_id
1 'polypeptide(L)' 'YFDRQIPSNIILPSIEDLHIGLPINNQFWSMIPSLKRLHSLRISSYTDDLYSDLQHLLNQAHNLSRLAIGQDAC' A
#
# COMPACT_ATOMS: atom_id res chain seq x y z
N TYR A 1 1.04 20.65 20.32
CA TYR A 1 1.91 20.56 19.13
C TYR A 1 2.71 19.27 19.24
N PHE A 2 2.38 18.25 18.45
CA PHE A 2 3.17 17.02 18.38
C PHE A 2 4.24 17.19 17.30
N ASP A 3 5.34 17.84 17.68
CA ASP A 3 6.63 17.68 17.00
C ASP A 3 7.20 16.31 17.40
N ARG A 4 6.69 15.25 16.77
CA ARG A 4 7.42 13.97 16.75
C ARG A 4 8.10 13.91 15.40
N GLN A 5 9.35 14.35 15.37
CA GLN A 5 10.32 13.94 14.36
C GLN A 5 10.20 12.42 14.24
N ILE A 6 9.58 11.95 13.16
CA ILE A 6 9.57 10.54 12.82
C ILE A 6 11.05 10.18 12.64
N PRO A 7 11.60 9.23 13.43
CA PRO A 7 12.99 8.89 13.28
C PRO A 7 13.21 8.43 11.84
N SER A 8 14.11 9.10 11.12
CA SER A 8 14.43 8.83 9.71
C SER A 8 15.00 7.42 9.46
N ASN A 9 15.16 6.62 10.53
CA ASN A 9 15.77 5.30 10.54
C ASN A 9 14.81 4.19 11.00
N ILE A 10 13.49 4.39 10.93
CA ILE A 10 12.57 3.25 11.05
C ILE A 10 12.72 2.42 9.77
N ILE A 11 13.58 1.40 9.84
CA ILE A 11 13.62 0.33 8.84
C ILE A 11 12.34 -0.47 9.05
N LEU A 12 11.27 -0.05 8.38
CA LEU A 12 10.05 -0.84 8.30
C LEU A 12 10.43 -2.17 7.63
N PRO A 13 10.10 -3.32 8.26
CA PRO A 13 10.42 -4.63 7.70
C PRO A 13 9.79 -4.75 6.31
N SER A 14 10.42 -5.55 5.46
CA SER A 14 9.89 -5.85 4.13
C SER A 14 8.45 -6.32 4.25
N ILE A 15 7.53 -5.59 3.62
CA ILE A 15 6.09 -5.92 3.64
C ILE A 15 5.88 -7.02 2.61
N GLU A 16 5.53 -8.21 3.08
CA GLU A 16 5.26 -9.39 2.23
C GLU A 16 3.76 -9.50 1.89
N ASP A 17 2.89 -9.11 2.84
CA ASP A 17 1.44 -9.06 2.68
C ASP A 17 0.92 -7.65 3.02
N LEU A 18 0.17 -7.04 2.11
CA LEU A 18 -0.44 -5.71 2.29
C LEU A 18 -1.95 -5.80 2.05
N HIS A 19 -2.73 -5.30 3.00
CA HIS A 19 -4.15 -5.05 2.83
C HIS A 19 -4.40 -3.54 2.90
N ILE A 20 -5.02 -2.98 1.86
CA ILE A 20 -5.25 -1.54 1.77
C ILE A 20 -6.65 -1.24 1.22
N GLY A 21 -7.31 -0.24 1.81
CA GLY A 21 -8.52 0.35 1.25
C GLY A 21 -8.17 1.57 0.40
N LEU A 22 -8.82 1.72 -0.76
CA LEU A 22 -8.70 2.93 -1.59
C LEU A 22 -9.74 4.00 -1.18
N PRO A 23 -9.46 5.30 -1.38
CA PRO A 23 -8.25 5.90 -1.97
C PRO A 23 -7.06 5.94 -1.00
N ILE A 24 -5.85 5.88 -1.57
CA ILE A 24 -4.61 5.91 -0.80
C ILE A 24 -4.22 7.36 -0.49
N ASN A 25 -4.09 7.70 0.79
CA ASN A 25 -3.56 8.99 1.20
C ASN A 25 -2.06 9.11 0.86
N ASN A 26 -1.60 10.29 0.41
CA ASN A 26 -0.17 10.63 0.24
C ASN A 26 0.72 10.27 1.44
N GLN A 27 0.20 10.31 2.66
CA GLN A 27 0.92 9.90 3.86
C GLN A 27 1.31 8.42 3.84
N PHE A 28 0.51 7.56 3.20
CA PHE A 28 0.83 6.14 3.01
C PHE A 28 2.12 5.99 2.19
N TRP A 29 2.26 6.73 1.09
CA TRP A 29 3.45 6.69 0.24
C TRP A 29 4.71 7.18 0.96
N SER A 30 4.57 8.12 1.89
CA SER A 30 5.68 8.59 2.72
C SER A 30 6.07 7.61 3.83
N MET A 31 5.16 6.72 4.23
CA MET A 31 5.36 5.77 5.34
C MET A 31 5.78 4.38 4.87
N ILE A 32 5.30 3.93 3.71
CA ILE A 32 5.53 2.56 3.26
C ILE A 32 6.93 2.46 2.65
N PRO A 33 7.82 1.61 3.19
CA PRO A 33 9.06 1.29 2.51
C PRO A 33 8.72 0.53 1.23
N SER A 34 9.60 0.65 0.22
CA SER A 34 9.50 -0.03 -1.07
C SER A 34 8.75 -1.38 -1.04
N LEU A 35 7.71 -1.51 -1.87
CA LEU A 35 6.91 -2.74 -2.02
C LEU A 35 7.61 -3.85 -2.82
N LYS A 36 8.93 -3.78 -3.00
CA LYS A 36 9.72 -4.73 -3.80
C LYS A 36 9.56 -6.18 -3.34
N ARG A 37 9.27 -6.44 -2.07
CA ARG A 37 9.10 -7.80 -1.51
C ARG A 37 7.65 -8.17 -1.28
N LEU A 38 6.72 -7.35 -1.76
CA LEU A 38 5.30 -7.63 -1.62
C LEU A 38 4.93 -8.83 -2.47
N HIS A 39 4.48 -9.90 -1.83
CA HIS A 39 4.02 -11.13 -2.45
C HIS A 39 2.50 -11.17 -2.60
N SER A 40 1.78 -10.51 -1.69
CA SER A 40 0.32 -10.51 -1.63
C SER A 40 -0.23 -9.11 -1.41
N LEU A 41 -1.16 -8.69 -2.25
CA LEU A 41 -1.85 -7.41 -2.18
C LEU A 41 -3.34 -7.66 -2.16
N ARG A 42 -3.98 -7.24 -1.08
CA ARG A 42 -5.43 -7.19 -0.98
C ARG A 42 -5.87 -5.74 -1.04
N ILE A 43 -6.82 -5.45 -1.91
CA ILE A 43 -7.40 -4.13 -2.09
C ILE A 43 -8.86 -4.23 -1.79
N SER A 44 -9.31 -3.33 -0.92
CA SER A 44 -10.71 -3.12 -0.64
C SER A 44 -11.21 -1.77 -1.12
N SER A 45 -12.52 -1.66 -1.30
CA SER A 45 -13.20 -0.42 -1.71
C SER A 45 -12.71 0.12 -3.06
N TYR A 46 -12.34 -0.78 -3.98
CA TYR A 46 -11.95 -0.39 -5.34
C TYR A 46 -13.15 0.22 -6.09
N THR A 47 -12.92 1.38 -6.69
CA THR A 47 -13.77 2.00 -7.70
C THR A 47 -12.93 2.28 -8.94
N ASP A 48 -13.56 2.27 -10.13
CA ASP A 48 -12.86 2.48 -11.40
C ASP A 48 -12.08 3.81 -11.44
N ASP A 49 -12.57 4.83 -10.74
CA ASP A 49 -11.94 6.15 -10.60
C ASP A 49 -10.58 6.10 -9.90
N LEU A 50 -10.27 5.02 -9.19
CA LEU A 50 -9.03 4.83 -8.40
C LEU A 50 -8.03 3.89 -9.09
N TYR A 51 -8.24 3.64 -10.39
CA TYR A 51 -7.34 2.81 -11.20
C TYR A 51 -5.90 3.35 -11.23
N SER A 52 -5.70 4.67 -11.19
CA SER A 52 -4.37 5.28 -11.14
C SER A 52 -3.59 4.89 -9.87
N ASP A 53 -4.26 4.87 -8.73
CA ASP A 53 -3.65 4.51 -7.43
C ASP A 53 -3.30 3.03 -7.40
N LEU A 54 -4.20 2.18 -7.93
CA LEU A 54 -3.96 0.76 -8.12
C LEU A 54 -2.75 0.52 -9.03
N GLN A 55 -2.67 1.18 -10.18
CA GLN A 55 -1.53 1.05 -11.08
C GLN A 55 -0.21 1.47 -10.42
N HIS A 56 -0.23 2.56 -9.66
CA HIS A 56 0.96 3.02 -8.95
C HIS A 56 1.45 1.98 -7.92
N LEU A 57 0.53 1.36 -7.16
CA LEU A 57 0.86 0.25 -6.25
C LEU A 57 1.47 -0.95 -6.98
N LEU A 58 0.82 -1.40 -8.07
CA LEU A 58 1.27 -2.56 -8.82
C LEU A 58 2.66 -2.34 -9.44
N ASN A 59 2.94 -1.12 -9.90
CA ASN A 59 4.25 -0.77 -10.44
C ASN A 59 5.38 -0.85 -9.40
N GLN A 60 5.08 -0.68 -8.11
CA GLN A 60 6.07 -0.81 -7.04
C GLN A 60 6.20 -2.25 -6.50
N ALA A 61 5.16 -3.07 -6.69
CA ALA A 61 5.06 -4.44 -6.19
C ALA A 61 5.56 -5.47 -7.23
N HIS A 62 6.83 -5.39 -7.62
CA HIS A 62 7.39 -6.25 -8.68
C HIS A 62 7.36 -7.76 -8.40
N ASN A 63 7.30 -8.18 -7.13
CA ASN A 63 7.26 -9.58 -6.72
C ASN A 63 5.84 -10.07 -6.37
N LEU A 64 4.83 -9.31 -6.76
CA LEU A 64 3.44 -9.62 -6.45
C LEU A 64 3.02 -10.94 -7.13
N SER A 65 2.71 -11.92 -6.30
CA SER A 65 2.24 -13.24 -6.74
C SER A 65 0.73 -13.39 -6.62
N ARG A 66 0.11 -12.64 -5.72
CA ARG A 66 -1.32 -12.70 -5.42
C ARG A 66 -1.90 -11.29 -5.32
N LEU A 67 -2.89 -11.01 -6.17
CA LEU A 67 -3.71 -9.80 -6.12
C LEU A 67 -5.15 -10.21 -5.82
N ALA A 68 -5.74 -9.63 -4.77
CA ALA A 68 -7.14 -9.81 -4.45
C ALA A 68 -7.80 -8.43 -4.39
N ILE A 69 -8.72 -8.16 -5.31
CA ILE A 69 -9.53 -6.94 -5.30
C ILE A 69 -10.94 -7.35 -4.90
N GLY A 70 -11.44 -6.77 -3.82
CA GLY A 70 -12.79 -7.03 -3.34
C GLY A 70 -13.45 -5.75 -2.88
N GLN A 71 -14.77 -5.77 -2.77
CA GLN A 71 -15.48 -4.80 -1.95
C GLN A 71 -15.48 -5.37 -0.53
N ASP A 72 -14.99 -4.61 0.45
CA ASP A 72 -15.21 -5.00 1.84
C ASP A 72 -16.72 -4.89 2.07
N ALA A 73 -17.39 -6.03 2.12
CA ALA A 73 -18.77 -6.12 2.59
C ALA A 73 -18.74 -5.95 4.11
N CYS A 74 -18.93 -4.72 4.57
CA CYS A 74 -19.46 -4.45 5.91
C CYS A 74 -20.99 -4.48 5.85
#